data_AF-A0A976DQZ8-F1
#
_entry.id   AF-A0A976DQZ8-F1
#
_cell.length_a   1.000
_cell.length_b   1.000
_cell.length_c   1.000
_cell.angle_alpha   90.00
_cell.angle_beta   90.00
_cell.angle_gamma   90.00
#
_symmetry.space_group_name_H-M   'P 1'
#
loop_
_entity.id
_entity.type
_entity.pdbx_description
1 polymer ?
#
loop_
_entity_poly.entity_id
_entity_poly.type
_entity_poly.pdbx_seq_one_letter_code
_entity_poly.pdbx_strand_id
1 'polypeptide(L)'
;MNDERAGRRSGGRADRVAKRALPPEVNPCPPGQRVGQYRPQSDSDMAAIYATALRLLSDLGVGEVPEVLVKPFIAAGASFGGGRVFFPRDLVERVIGLSAKSFTFHGRDPARSIEVGGDAVHFGTGGAAVLTLDIDSGGYRPSTLRDLYDFTRLQDTLTDVSWFTRCCVATDLPDIYDLDVNTVFVLMKGTTKPVATSFTNHDHVAPIMRMVDIGLGGDGTSNLFRATPFLKAHISLMISPKRYGEDAVMLTLACIQHGLPLSCITAAQFGATAPATLAGFLAQSRAETLASLIMVTVIKPGHPMVFSNWPLVVDLRTGSFVGGAHTIAAMQHDYFYPTIADRDAPVTWDEKGRPDAWGRAKLAARRVLETHHPTYLSPEAEARMRAEFPIRLEP
;
A
#
# COMPACT_ATOMS: atom_id res chain seq x y z
N MET A 1 -32.16 19.49 63.14
CA MET A 1 -32.32 20.40 61.99
C MET A 1 -30.92 20.72 61.48
N ASN A 2 -30.68 20.28 60.25
CA ASN A 2 -29.54 20.48 59.33
C ASN A 2 -28.43 21.48 59.73
N ASP A 3 -27.16 21.13 59.54
CA ASP A 3 -26.58 21.30 58.19
C ASP A 3 -25.29 20.51 57.96
N GLU A 4 -25.15 20.06 56.72
CA GLU A 4 -24.30 18.97 56.26
C GLU A 4 -22.83 19.36 56.09
N ARG A 5 -21.94 18.41 56.40
CA ARG A 5 -20.53 18.44 55.98
C ARG A 5 -20.46 18.37 54.46
N ALA A 6 -20.21 19.50 53.81
CA ALA A 6 -19.91 19.56 52.38
C ALA A 6 -18.61 18.80 52.07
N GLY A 7 -18.75 17.56 51.60
CA GLY A 7 -17.66 16.77 51.04
C GLY A 7 -17.13 17.43 49.76
N ARG A 8 -15.86 17.86 49.81
CA ARG A 8 -15.10 18.33 48.65
C ARG A 8 -14.98 17.20 47.62
N ARG A 9 -15.74 17.29 46.51
CA ARG A 9 -15.58 16.46 45.31
C ARG A 9 -14.19 16.69 44.69
N SER A 10 -13.23 15.80 44.95
CA SER A 10 -11.87 15.83 44.41
C SER A 10 -11.69 15.11 43.06
N GLY A 11 -12.74 14.58 42.43
CA GLY A 11 -12.64 13.82 41.16
C GLY A 11 -12.37 14.64 39.89
N GLY A 12 -12.33 15.97 39.94
CA GLY A 12 -12.46 16.79 38.73
C GLY A 12 -11.33 16.72 37.70
N ARG A 13 -10.06 16.58 38.13
CA ARG A 13 -8.91 16.65 37.20
C ARG A 13 -8.39 15.27 36.81
N ALA A 14 -8.23 14.36 37.77
CA ALA A 14 -7.78 13.00 37.51
C ALA A 14 -8.79 12.23 36.63
N ASP A 15 -10.09 12.33 36.91
CA ASP A 15 -11.12 11.66 36.10
C ASP A 15 -11.26 12.27 34.71
N ARG A 16 -11.03 13.58 34.56
CA ARG A 16 -11.02 14.25 33.23
C ARG A 16 -9.78 13.88 32.42
N VAL A 17 -8.62 13.71 33.06
CA VAL A 17 -7.40 13.21 32.42
C VAL A 17 -7.57 11.75 32.02
N ALA A 18 -8.15 10.91 32.89
CA ALA A 18 -8.47 9.52 32.60
C ALA A 18 -9.49 9.39 31.46
N LYS A 19 -10.56 10.20 31.47
CA LYS A 19 -11.54 10.25 30.37
C LYS A 19 -10.96 10.75 29.05
N ARG A 20 -9.97 11.65 29.08
CA ARG A 20 -9.26 12.12 27.86
C ARG A 20 -8.20 11.13 27.36
N ALA A 21 -7.77 10.20 28.20
CA ALA A 21 -6.87 9.11 27.82
C ALA A 21 -7.61 7.92 27.17
N LEU A 22 -8.94 7.87 27.30
CA LEU A 22 -9.78 6.94 26.56
C LEU A 22 -9.82 7.36 25.08
N PRO A 23 -9.83 6.39 24.14
CA PRO A 23 -10.06 6.69 22.73
C PRO A 23 -11.38 7.47 22.58
N PRO A 24 -11.44 8.46 21.66
CA PRO A 24 -12.68 9.16 21.40
C PRO A 24 -13.75 8.18 20.91
N GLU A 25 -15.00 8.33 21.39
CA GLU A 25 -16.14 7.49 20.98
C GLU A 25 -16.39 7.54 19.46
N VAL A 26 -15.97 8.62 18.81
CA VAL A 26 -16.05 8.82 17.37
C VAL A 26 -14.62 8.92 16.84
N ASN A 27 -14.26 8.05 15.89
CA ASN A 27 -13.00 8.20 15.15
C ASN A 27 -13.03 9.57 14.44
N PRO A 28 -12.11 10.50 14.74
CA PRO A 28 -12.10 11.82 14.12
C PRO A 28 -11.66 11.78 12.64
N CYS A 29 -11.00 10.71 12.21
CA CYS A 29 -10.55 10.49 10.84
C CYS A 29 -10.94 9.08 10.36
N PRO A 30 -12.25 8.78 10.18
CA PRO A 30 -12.65 7.47 9.69
C PRO A 30 -12.12 7.25 8.27
N PRO A 31 -11.74 6.00 7.91
CA PRO A 31 -11.39 5.65 6.54
C PRO A 31 -12.42 6.12 5.51
N GLY A 32 -11.95 6.55 4.33
CA GLY A 32 -12.83 6.90 3.22
C GLY A 32 -13.43 8.29 3.27
N GLN A 33 -12.82 9.22 4.02
CA GLN A 33 -13.21 10.63 3.94
C GLN A 33 -13.16 11.11 2.49
N ARG A 34 -14.24 11.81 2.10
CA ARG A 34 -14.32 12.45 0.79
C ARG A 34 -13.64 13.81 0.87
N VAL A 35 -12.62 14.00 0.05
CA VAL A 35 -11.88 15.26 -0.02
C VAL A 35 -12.07 15.90 -1.40
N GLY A 36 -11.96 17.23 -1.44
CA GLY A 36 -11.92 17.95 -2.72
C GLY A 36 -10.61 17.67 -3.48
N GLN A 37 -10.63 17.90 -4.79
CA GLN A 37 -9.43 17.81 -5.61
C GLN A 37 -8.76 19.19 -5.72
N TYR A 38 -7.51 19.30 -5.26
CA TYR A 38 -6.68 20.45 -5.57
C TYR A 38 -6.25 20.40 -7.04
N ARG A 39 -6.58 21.44 -7.82
CA ARG A 39 -6.35 21.50 -9.27
C ARG A 39 -5.40 22.65 -9.62
N PRO A 40 -4.07 22.48 -9.41
CA PRO A 40 -3.10 23.55 -9.69
C PRO A 40 -2.82 23.77 -11.18
N GLN A 41 -3.30 22.88 -12.06
CA GLN A 41 -3.09 22.94 -13.51
C GLN A 41 -4.37 23.34 -14.22
N SER A 42 -4.25 24.12 -15.30
CA SER A 42 -5.40 24.45 -16.15
C SER A 42 -5.91 23.21 -16.89
N ASP A 43 -7.17 23.22 -17.31
CA ASP A 43 -7.74 22.13 -18.10
C ASP A 43 -7.00 21.98 -19.46
N SER A 44 -6.50 23.08 -20.03
CA SER A 44 -5.69 23.08 -21.24
C SER A 44 -4.35 22.35 -21.04
N ASP A 45 -3.65 22.62 -19.93
CA ASP A 45 -2.38 21.96 -19.62
C ASP A 45 -2.58 20.46 -19.38
N MET A 46 -3.63 20.08 -18.66
CA MET A 46 -4.00 18.68 -18.45
C MET A 46 -4.30 17.97 -19.77
N ALA A 47 -5.03 18.61 -20.68
CA ALA A 47 -5.32 18.09 -22.01
C ALA A 47 -4.05 17.93 -22.85
N ALA A 48 -3.12 18.89 -22.80
CA ALA A 48 -1.84 18.83 -23.50
C ALA A 48 -0.95 17.68 -23.00
N ILE A 49 -0.86 17.49 -21.68
CA ILE A 49 -0.12 16.38 -21.06
C ILE A 49 -0.74 15.04 -21.48
N TYR A 50 -2.07 14.92 -21.44
CA TYR A 50 -2.75 13.69 -21.84
C TYR A 50 -2.58 13.39 -23.33
N ALA A 51 -2.74 14.39 -24.20
CA ALA A 51 -2.50 14.24 -25.63
C ALA A 51 -1.06 13.81 -25.94
N THR A 52 -0.09 14.35 -25.19
CA THR A 52 1.32 13.95 -25.30
C THR A 52 1.52 12.51 -24.86
N ALA A 53 0.92 12.08 -23.75
CA ALA A 53 0.99 10.69 -23.28
C ALA A 53 0.44 9.70 -24.33
N LEU A 54 -0.68 10.03 -24.97
CA LEU A 54 -1.26 9.23 -26.05
C LEU A 54 -0.35 9.19 -27.28
N ARG A 55 0.23 10.32 -27.66
CA ARG A 55 1.21 10.40 -28.76
C ARG A 55 2.46 9.55 -28.48
N LEU A 56 2.94 9.54 -27.24
CA LEU A 56 4.07 8.67 -26.84
C LEU A 56 3.72 7.18 -26.95
N LEU A 57 2.45 6.80 -26.82
CA LEU A 57 1.99 5.41 -26.99
C LEU A 57 1.78 5.05 -28.45
N SER A 58 1.25 5.95 -29.27
CA SER A 58 0.99 5.71 -30.70
C SER A 58 2.24 5.79 -31.56
N ASP A 59 3.13 6.76 -31.30
CA ASP A 59 4.23 7.09 -32.21
C ASP A 59 5.52 6.38 -31.81
N LEU A 60 5.77 6.27 -30.49
CA LEU A 60 6.99 5.64 -29.98
C LEU A 60 6.74 4.23 -29.48
N GLY A 61 5.53 3.90 -29.01
CA GLY A 61 5.21 2.57 -28.50
C GLY A 61 5.94 2.22 -27.20
N VAL A 62 5.86 0.95 -26.81
CA VAL A 62 6.47 0.36 -25.61
C VAL A 62 7.32 -0.84 -26.03
N GLY A 63 8.54 -0.93 -25.51
CA GLY A 63 9.53 -1.96 -25.89
C GLY A 63 9.58 -3.15 -24.93
N GLU A 64 10.46 -4.10 -25.24
CA GLU A 64 10.69 -5.34 -24.45
C GLU A 64 9.38 -6.06 -24.14
N VAL A 65 8.51 -6.15 -25.14
CA VAL A 65 7.17 -6.75 -25.00
C VAL A 65 7.31 -8.26 -24.93
N PRO A 66 6.93 -8.92 -23.83
CA PRO A 66 6.95 -10.37 -23.75
C PRO A 66 6.04 -11.00 -24.81
N GLU A 67 6.44 -12.14 -25.36
CA GLU A 67 5.74 -12.79 -26.48
C GLU A 67 4.27 -13.08 -26.14
N VAL A 68 3.99 -13.44 -24.88
CA VAL A 68 2.65 -13.71 -24.36
C VAL A 68 1.68 -12.53 -24.53
N LEU A 69 2.18 -11.30 -24.64
CA LEU A 69 1.36 -10.09 -24.81
C LEU A 69 1.13 -9.68 -26.27
N VAL A 70 1.97 -10.14 -27.20
CA VAL A 70 1.94 -9.66 -28.59
C VAL A 70 0.60 -9.99 -29.27
N LYS A 71 0.17 -11.26 -29.20
CA LYS A 71 -1.09 -11.69 -29.81
C LYS A 71 -2.32 -11.01 -29.17
N PRO A 72 -2.47 -10.96 -27.83
CA PRO A 72 -3.55 -10.20 -27.19
C PRO A 72 -3.59 -8.73 -27.58
N PHE A 73 -2.43 -8.05 -27.64
CA PHE A 73 -2.36 -6.65 -28.03
C PHE A 73 -2.78 -6.41 -29.47
N ILE A 74 -2.32 -7.23 -30.41
CA ILE A 74 -2.73 -7.12 -31.82
C ILE A 74 -4.24 -7.38 -31.95
N ALA A 75 -4.77 -8.38 -31.26
CA ALA A 75 -6.20 -8.68 -31.26
C ALA A 75 -7.04 -7.52 -30.69
N ALA A 76 -6.49 -6.74 -29.76
CA ALA A 76 -7.12 -5.54 -29.21
C ALA A 76 -7.02 -4.30 -30.12
N GLY A 77 -6.23 -4.36 -31.20
CA GLY A 77 -6.04 -3.28 -32.16
C GLY A 77 -4.75 -2.48 -31.98
N ALA A 78 -3.79 -2.98 -31.21
CA ALA A 78 -2.43 -2.45 -31.20
C ALA A 78 -1.65 -2.90 -32.45
N SER A 79 -0.60 -2.18 -32.83
CA SER A 79 0.34 -2.64 -33.86
C SER A 79 1.67 -3.04 -33.22
N PHE A 80 2.40 -3.96 -33.86
CA PHE A 80 3.72 -4.40 -33.41
C PHE A 80 4.73 -4.23 -34.54
N GLY A 81 5.86 -3.59 -34.25
CA GLY A 81 6.91 -3.32 -35.23
C GLY A 81 8.19 -2.86 -34.58
N GLY A 82 9.35 -3.28 -35.11
CA GLY A 82 10.66 -2.88 -34.56
C GLY A 82 10.87 -3.25 -33.09
N GLY A 83 10.28 -4.37 -32.64
CA GLY A 83 10.37 -4.83 -31.24
C GLY A 83 9.52 -4.02 -30.24
N ARG A 84 8.61 -3.18 -30.73
CA ARG A 84 7.73 -2.32 -29.92
C ARG A 84 6.27 -2.55 -30.25
N VAL A 85 5.41 -2.41 -29.24
CA VAL A 85 3.96 -2.34 -29.40
C VAL A 85 3.50 -0.89 -29.36
N PHE A 86 2.63 -0.49 -30.29
CA PHE A 86 2.10 0.85 -30.41
C PHE A 86 0.59 0.82 -30.14
N PHE A 87 0.13 1.73 -29.28
CA PHE A 87 -1.27 1.77 -28.88
C PHE A 87 -1.94 3.03 -29.47
N PRO A 88 -2.86 2.89 -30.43
CA PRO A 88 -3.57 4.03 -30.98
C PRO A 88 -4.53 4.63 -29.95
N ARG A 89 -4.82 5.92 -30.10
CA ARG A 89 -5.64 6.71 -29.16
C ARG A 89 -6.98 6.04 -28.83
N ASP A 90 -7.67 5.55 -29.85
CA ASP A 90 -8.98 4.91 -29.74
C ASP A 90 -8.91 3.64 -28.88
N LEU A 91 -7.84 2.84 -29.00
CA LEU A 91 -7.60 1.70 -28.11
C LEU A 91 -7.42 2.15 -26.66
N VAL A 92 -6.60 3.18 -26.42
CA VAL A 92 -6.37 3.67 -25.04
C VAL A 92 -7.67 4.17 -24.43
N GLU A 93 -8.47 4.95 -25.16
CA GLU A 93 -9.74 5.49 -24.69
C GLU A 93 -10.79 4.38 -24.46
N ARG A 94 -10.86 3.36 -25.34
CA ARG A 94 -11.69 2.16 -25.11
C ARG A 94 -11.29 1.41 -23.84
N VAL A 95 -9.99 1.19 -23.64
CA VAL A 95 -9.46 0.53 -22.43
C VAL A 95 -9.84 1.30 -21.18
N ILE A 96 -9.70 2.62 -21.19
CA ILE A 96 -10.16 3.46 -20.08
C ILE A 96 -11.65 3.24 -19.87
N GLY A 97 -12.48 3.19 -20.91
CA GLY A 97 -13.92 2.91 -20.77
C GLY A 97 -14.23 1.55 -20.12
N LEU A 98 -13.45 0.51 -20.42
CA LEU A 98 -13.64 -0.86 -19.91
C LEU A 98 -13.01 -1.12 -18.53
N SER A 99 -12.20 -0.20 -18.01
CA SER A 99 -11.53 -0.39 -16.73
C SER A 99 -12.50 -0.31 -15.55
N ALA A 100 -12.22 -1.09 -14.50
CA ALA A 100 -12.91 -0.91 -13.21
C ALA A 100 -12.74 0.55 -12.72
N LYS A 101 -13.85 1.18 -12.30
CA LYS A 101 -13.87 2.54 -11.74
C LYS A 101 -13.86 2.55 -10.23
N SER A 102 -14.41 1.49 -9.66
CA SER A 102 -14.39 1.22 -8.23
C SER A 102 -14.36 -0.28 -7.99
N PHE A 103 -13.88 -0.67 -6.82
CA PHE A 103 -13.99 -2.04 -6.32
C PHE A 103 -13.91 -2.04 -4.79
N THR A 104 -14.55 -3.02 -4.15
CA THR A 104 -14.37 -3.30 -2.74
C THR A 104 -13.01 -3.97 -2.53
N PHE A 105 -12.14 -3.34 -1.75
CA PHE A 105 -10.95 -3.99 -1.25
C PHE A 105 -11.27 -4.59 0.12
N HIS A 106 -11.39 -5.91 0.15
CA HIS A 106 -11.94 -6.61 1.30
C HIS A 106 -10.97 -6.64 2.47
N GLY A 107 -11.49 -6.45 3.68
CA GLY A 107 -10.87 -6.99 4.87
C GLY A 107 -11.26 -8.46 5.04
N ARG A 108 -10.46 -9.24 5.75
CA ARG A 108 -10.93 -10.53 6.29
C ARG A 108 -12.02 -10.32 7.33
N ASP A 109 -11.95 -9.20 8.06
CA ASP A 109 -13.07 -8.65 8.80
C ASP A 109 -13.88 -7.76 7.85
N PRO A 110 -15.15 -8.10 7.53
CA PRO A 110 -15.98 -7.32 6.62
C PRO A 110 -16.11 -5.85 7.03
N ALA A 111 -16.11 -5.53 8.33
CA ALA A 111 -16.22 -4.17 8.83
C ALA A 111 -14.99 -3.30 8.53
N ARG A 112 -13.89 -3.92 8.10
CA ARG A 112 -12.64 -3.25 7.71
C ARG A 112 -12.43 -3.18 6.20
N SER A 113 -13.42 -3.61 5.41
CA SER A 113 -13.38 -3.47 3.96
C SER A 113 -13.51 -2.00 3.56
N ILE A 114 -12.89 -1.63 2.44
CA ILE A 114 -12.91 -0.27 1.91
C ILE A 114 -13.36 -0.24 0.45
N GLU A 115 -14.06 0.82 0.08
CA GLU A 115 -14.38 1.09 -1.33
C GLU A 115 -13.28 1.91 -1.97
N VAL A 116 -12.56 1.32 -2.92
CA VAL A 116 -11.51 1.99 -3.69
C VAL A 116 -12.14 2.58 -4.94
N GLY A 117 -11.98 3.90 -5.13
CA GLY A 117 -12.50 4.64 -6.28
C GLY A 117 -13.27 5.90 -5.86
N GLY A 118 -13.67 6.70 -6.85
CA GLY A 118 -14.33 7.99 -6.61
C GLY A 118 -13.43 8.97 -5.85
N ASP A 119 -14.02 9.72 -4.92
CA ASP A 119 -13.34 10.78 -4.14
C ASP A 119 -12.97 10.33 -2.71
N ALA A 120 -13.13 9.04 -2.39
CA ALA A 120 -12.79 8.50 -1.07
C ALA A 120 -11.27 8.31 -0.93
N VAL A 121 -10.70 8.80 0.17
CA VAL A 121 -9.28 8.65 0.48
C VAL A 121 -9.09 7.64 1.60
N HIS A 122 -8.17 6.70 1.37
CA HIS A 122 -7.82 5.64 2.32
C HIS A 122 -6.31 5.64 2.53
N PHE A 123 -5.87 5.80 3.77
CA PHE A 123 -4.45 5.74 4.09
C PHE A 123 -4.00 4.29 4.22
N GLY A 124 -2.80 4.02 3.72
CA GLY A 124 -2.11 2.76 3.94
C GLY A 124 -0.62 3.00 4.12
N THR A 125 0.09 1.94 4.50
CA THR A 125 1.54 2.01 4.66
C THR A 125 2.25 2.00 3.30
N GLY A 126 3.47 2.54 3.28
CA GLY A 126 4.47 2.30 2.22
C GLY A 126 5.31 1.06 2.55
N GLY A 127 6.06 0.55 1.58
CA GLY A 127 6.66 -0.78 1.68
C GLY A 127 8.10 -0.95 1.22
N ALA A 128 8.59 -2.17 1.50
CA ALA A 128 9.86 -2.73 1.05
C ALA A 128 11.16 -2.07 1.58
N ALA A 129 11.13 -1.45 2.76
CA ALA A 129 12.36 -1.05 3.45
C ALA A 129 13.19 -2.29 3.83
N VAL A 130 14.51 -2.25 3.58
CA VAL A 130 15.44 -3.33 3.99
C VAL A 130 16.13 -3.03 5.33
N LEU A 131 15.99 -1.80 5.83
CA LEU A 131 16.45 -1.36 7.13
C LEU A 131 15.25 -0.95 7.97
N THR A 132 15.34 -1.22 9.27
CA THR A 132 14.40 -0.75 10.29
C THR A 132 15.14 0.13 11.30
N LEU A 133 14.44 1.13 11.82
CA LEU A 133 14.91 1.91 12.96
C LEU A 133 14.69 1.08 14.21
N ASP A 134 15.78 0.65 14.84
CA ASP A 134 15.74 -0.13 16.06
C ASP A 134 15.22 0.73 17.22
N ILE A 135 14.14 0.27 17.85
CA ILE A 135 13.44 1.05 18.87
C ILE A 135 14.30 1.28 20.12
N ASP A 136 15.27 0.40 20.40
CA ASP A 136 16.07 0.44 21.62
C ASP A 136 17.34 1.28 21.45
N SER A 137 18.11 0.99 20.40
CA SER A 137 19.37 1.67 20.09
C SER A 137 19.20 3.00 19.35
N GLY A 138 18.09 3.19 18.62
CA GLY A 138 17.87 4.35 17.74
C GLY A 138 18.72 4.33 16.46
N GLY A 139 19.45 3.23 16.19
CA GLY A 139 20.19 3.03 14.96
C GLY A 139 19.38 2.30 13.89
N TYR A 140 19.81 2.38 12.63
CA TYR A 140 19.26 1.54 11.57
C TYR A 140 19.95 0.18 11.55
N ARG A 141 19.17 -0.89 11.40
CA ARG A 141 19.65 -2.27 11.22
C ARG A 141 18.84 -3.00 10.14
N PRO A 142 19.34 -4.10 9.57
CA PRO A 142 18.53 -4.95 8.69
C PRO A 142 17.21 -5.35 9.34
N SER A 143 16.12 -5.29 8.58
CA SER A 143 14.79 -5.70 9.04
C SER A 143 14.63 -7.22 8.98
N THR A 144 13.88 -7.77 9.92
CA THR A 144 13.66 -9.21 10.10
C THR A 144 12.20 -9.61 9.88
N LEU A 145 11.93 -10.92 9.82
CA LEU A 145 10.56 -11.44 9.80
C LEU A 145 9.78 -11.04 11.06
N ARG A 146 10.47 -10.99 12.20
CA ARG A 146 9.87 -10.52 13.46
C ARG A 146 9.45 -9.06 13.37
N ASP A 147 10.31 -8.20 12.81
CA ASP A 147 9.96 -6.78 12.62
C ASP A 147 8.72 -6.65 11.73
N LEU A 148 8.64 -7.41 10.63
CA LEU A 148 7.46 -7.41 9.77
C LEU A 148 6.19 -7.81 10.52
N TYR A 149 6.26 -8.83 11.38
CA TYR A 149 5.12 -9.25 12.21
C TYR A 149 4.73 -8.19 13.25
N ASP A 150 5.70 -7.60 13.92
CA ASP A 150 5.48 -6.54 14.91
C ASP A 150 4.86 -5.29 14.25
N PHE A 151 5.32 -4.89 13.07
CA PHE A 151 4.68 -3.84 12.30
C PHE A 151 3.26 -4.22 11.86
N THR A 152 3.06 -5.47 11.47
CA THR A 152 1.74 -6.00 11.08
C THR A 152 0.74 -5.88 12.24
N ARG A 153 1.19 -6.14 13.46
CA ARG A 153 0.38 -6.00 14.67
C ARG A 153 0.17 -4.54 15.05
N LEU A 154 1.22 -3.72 14.92
CA LEU A 154 1.15 -2.30 15.23
C LEU A 154 0.06 -1.63 14.40
N GLN A 155 0.07 -1.78 13.07
CA GLN A 155 -0.92 -1.11 12.24
C GLN A 155 -2.34 -1.68 12.43
N ASP A 156 -2.50 -2.91 12.89
CA ASP A 156 -3.82 -3.51 13.15
C ASP A 156 -4.63 -2.64 14.13
N THR A 157 -3.95 -1.98 15.08
CA THR A 157 -4.54 -1.08 16.07
C THR A 157 -4.82 0.34 15.57
N LEU A 158 -4.23 0.74 14.43
CA LEU A 158 -4.31 2.12 13.92
C LEU A 158 -5.60 2.33 13.11
N THR A 159 -6.61 2.99 13.67
CA THR A 159 -7.90 3.21 13.00
C THR A 159 -7.80 4.05 11.72
N ASP A 160 -6.77 4.89 11.64
CA ASP A 160 -6.58 5.84 10.55
C ASP A 160 -5.81 5.20 9.38
N VAL A 161 -5.28 3.99 9.57
CA VAL A 161 -4.64 3.18 8.52
C VAL A 161 -5.64 2.13 8.04
N SER A 162 -6.20 2.35 6.86
CA SER A 162 -7.30 1.56 6.30
C SER A 162 -6.83 0.25 5.66
N TRP A 163 -5.59 0.19 5.17
CA TRP A 163 -5.00 -0.99 4.56
C TRP A 163 -3.48 -1.06 4.82
N PHE A 164 -2.88 -2.24 4.74
CA PHE A 164 -1.47 -2.44 5.07
C PHE A 164 -0.70 -3.11 3.95
N THR A 165 0.32 -2.45 3.39
CA THR A 165 1.32 -3.13 2.57
C THR A 165 2.47 -3.62 3.46
N ARG A 166 3.11 -4.73 3.09
CA ARG A 166 4.36 -5.16 3.74
C ARG A 166 5.33 -3.96 3.83
N CYS A 167 5.64 -3.50 5.03
CA CYS A 167 6.39 -2.25 5.22
C CYS A 167 7.90 -2.44 5.09
N CYS A 168 8.39 -3.64 5.38
CA CYS A 168 9.80 -4.01 5.27
C CYS A 168 9.97 -5.39 4.60
N VAL A 169 11.20 -5.67 4.17
CA VAL A 169 11.64 -6.98 3.67
C VAL A 169 12.27 -7.73 4.85
N ALA A 170 11.88 -8.98 5.06
CA ALA A 170 12.49 -9.86 6.06
C ALA A 170 13.87 -10.33 5.53
N THR A 171 14.92 -9.57 5.82
CA THR A 171 16.28 -9.81 5.28
C THR A 171 16.99 -11.01 5.92
N ASP A 172 16.43 -11.52 7.02
CA ASP A 172 16.80 -12.78 7.68
C ASP A 172 16.28 -14.03 6.94
N LEU A 173 15.48 -13.86 5.88
CA LEU A 173 15.03 -14.92 4.98
C LEU A 173 15.77 -14.85 3.64
N PRO A 174 16.88 -15.60 3.47
CA PRO A 174 17.66 -15.56 2.22
C PRO A 174 16.98 -16.28 1.06
N ASP A 175 16.12 -17.27 1.34
CA ASP A 175 15.35 -17.96 0.32
C ASP A 175 14.13 -17.11 -0.08
N ILE A 176 14.00 -16.86 -1.39
CA ILE A 176 12.98 -15.96 -1.95
C ILE A 176 11.56 -16.53 -1.85
N TYR A 177 11.41 -17.86 -1.84
CA TYR A 177 10.12 -18.52 -1.66
C TYR A 177 9.70 -18.44 -0.19
N ASP A 178 10.62 -18.75 0.73
CA ASP A 178 10.40 -18.57 2.17
C ASP A 178 10.00 -17.11 2.48
N LEU A 179 10.67 -16.12 1.88
CA LEU A 179 10.33 -14.71 2.03
C LEU A 179 8.88 -14.39 1.65
N ASP A 180 8.43 -14.81 0.46
CA ASP A 180 7.09 -14.51 -0.02
C ASP A 180 6.02 -15.27 0.79
N VAL A 181 6.25 -16.56 1.10
CA VAL A 181 5.38 -17.39 1.94
C VAL A 181 5.22 -16.76 3.33
N ASN A 182 6.32 -16.45 4.00
CA ASN A 182 6.29 -15.91 5.35
C ASN A 182 5.71 -14.50 5.40
N THR A 183 5.93 -13.69 4.36
CA THR A 183 5.29 -12.38 4.24
C THR A 183 3.77 -12.52 4.26
N VAL A 184 3.20 -13.37 3.41
CA VAL A 184 1.74 -13.56 3.36
C VAL A 184 1.21 -14.20 4.66
N PHE A 185 1.93 -15.18 5.21
CA PHE A 185 1.59 -15.77 6.51
C PHE A 185 1.50 -14.72 7.62
N VAL A 186 2.50 -13.85 7.74
CA VAL A 186 2.54 -12.77 8.73
C VAL A 186 1.39 -11.78 8.55
N LEU A 187 1.11 -11.37 7.31
CA LEU A 187 -0.02 -10.48 7.00
C LEU A 187 -1.36 -11.10 7.44
N MET A 188 -1.55 -12.40 7.20
CA MET A 188 -2.74 -13.13 7.66
C MET A 188 -2.74 -13.36 9.17
N LYS A 189 -1.60 -13.53 9.82
CA LYS A 189 -1.57 -13.73 11.27
C LYS A 189 -1.82 -12.42 12.03
N GLY A 190 -1.30 -11.30 11.53
CA GLY A 190 -1.24 -10.05 12.28
C GLY A 190 -2.41 -9.07 12.08
N THR A 191 -3.19 -9.18 11.00
CA THR A 191 -4.26 -8.20 10.71
C THR A 191 -5.42 -8.77 9.90
N THR A 192 -6.62 -8.25 10.12
CA THR A 192 -7.82 -8.54 9.30
C THR A 192 -8.15 -7.45 8.29
N LYS A 193 -7.37 -6.36 8.25
CA LYS A 193 -7.50 -5.30 7.25
C LYS A 193 -7.16 -5.81 5.84
N PRO A 194 -7.58 -5.11 4.79
CA PRO A 194 -7.03 -5.33 3.45
C PRO A 194 -5.50 -5.19 3.47
N VAL A 195 -4.80 -6.11 2.81
CA VAL A 195 -3.32 -6.16 2.80
C VAL A 195 -2.75 -6.19 1.39
N ALA A 196 -1.52 -5.72 1.25
CA ALA A 196 -0.79 -5.78 0.00
C ALA A 196 0.63 -6.33 0.18
N THR A 197 1.12 -7.01 -0.85
CA THR A 197 2.50 -7.50 -0.93
C THR A 197 2.97 -7.47 -2.38
N SER A 198 4.28 -7.55 -2.60
CA SER A 198 4.83 -8.00 -3.87
C SER A 198 5.22 -9.46 -3.74
N PHE A 199 5.12 -10.21 -4.83
CA PHE A 199 5.75 -11.52 -4.95
C PHE A 199 7.05 -11.34 -5.73
N THR A 200 8.04 -12.15 -5.41
CA THR A 200 9.35 -12.12 -6.05
C THR A 200 9.33 -12.88 -7.38
N ASN A 201 8.58 -13.98 -7.44
CA ASN A 201 8.42 -14.79 -8.65
C ASN A 201 6.96 -15.19 -8.88
N HIS A 202 6.57 -15.30 -10.15
CA HIS A 202 5.22 -15.70 -10.57
C HIS A 202 4.83 -17.11 -10.11
N ASP A 203 5.79 -18.04 -10.09
CA ASP A 203 5.57 -19.42 -9.65
C ASP A 203 5.25 -19.54 -8.16
N HIS A 204 5.52 -18.50 -7.36
CA HIS A 204 5.18 -18.48 -5.93
C HIS A 204 3.69 -18.19 -5.70
N VAL A 205 3.01 -17.56 -6.66
CA VAL A 205 1.62 -17.11 -6.48
C VAL A 205 0.70 -18.29 -6.21
N ALA A 206 0.72 -19.34 -7.05
CA ALA A 206 -0.21 -20.45 -6.91
C ALA A 206 -0.04 -21.22 -5.58
N PRO A 207 1.19 -21.63 -5.16
CA PRO A 207 1.41 -22.24 -3.85
C PRO A 207 0.98 -21.34 -2.68
N ILE A 208 1.27 -20.03 -2.74
CA ILE A 208 0.88 -19.11 -1.68
C ILE A 208 -0.64 -18.91 -1.64
N MET A 209 -1.32 -18.87 -2.78
CA MET A 209 -2.78 -18.77 -2.80
C MET A 209 -3.46 -20.05 -2.28
N ARG A 210 -2.84 -21.21 -2.43
CA ARG A 210 -3.24 -22.44 -1.71
C ARG A 210 -3.08 -22.29 -0.21
N MET A 211 -1.99 -21.68 0.27
CA MET A 211 -1.80 -21.37 1.69
C MET A 211 -2.87 -20.39 2.20
N VAL A 212 -3.19 -19.37 1.42
CA VAL A 212 -4.24 -18.39 1.74
C VAL A 212 -5.60 -19.08 1.88
N ASP A 213 -5.93 -20.01 0.97
CA ASP A 213 -7.16 -20.80 1.06
C ASP A 213 -7.26 -21.61 2.36
N ILE A 214 -6.17 -22.29 2.75
CA ILE A 214 -6.08 -23.00 4.04
C ILE A 214 -6.28 -22.03 5.21
N GLY A 215 -5.62 -20.86 5.18
CA GLY A 215 -5.75 -19.85 6.22
C GLY A 215 -7.15 -19.22 6.32
N LEU A 216 -7.99 -19.37 5.29
CA LEU A 216 -9.42 -19.01 5.29
C LEU A 216 -10.33 -20.17 5.75
N GLY A 217 -9.78 -21.31 6.13
CA GLY A 217 -10.52 -22.52 6.53
C GLY A 217 -10.84 -23.47 5.37
N GLY A 218 -10.25 -23.26 4.19
CA GLY A 218 -10.41 -24.12 3.03
C GLY A 218 -9.48 -25.34 3.05
N ASP A 219 -9.61 -26.16 2.01
CA ASP A 219 -8.81 -27.37 1.83
C ASP A 219 -7.50 -27.14 1.04
N GLY A 220 -7.25 -25.91 0.59
CA GLY A 220 -6.14 -25.53 -0.29
C GLY A 220 -6.53 -25.45 -1.77
N THR A 221 -7.73 -25.92 -2.14
CA THR A 221 -8.24 -25.90 -3.52
C THR A 221 -9.63 -25.25 -3.65
N SER A 222 -10.27 -24.94 -2.53
CA SER A 222 -11.61 -24.35 -2.43
C SER A 222 -11.72 -22.95 -3.05
N ASN A 223 -10.59 -22.23 -3.16
CA ASN A 223 -10.49 -20.89 -3.74
C ASN A 223 -11.36 -19.84 -3.02
N LEU A 224 -11.49 -19.97 -1.70
CA LEU A 224 -12.30 -19.11 -0.83
C LEU A 224 -11.91 -17.63 -0.95
N PHE A 225 -10.64 -17.35 -1.28
CA PHE A 225 -10.14 -16.01 -1.52
C PHE A 225 -10.96 -15.20 -2.53
N ARG A 226 -11.56 -15.84 -3.54
CA ARG A 226 -12.36 -15.14 -4.56
C ARG A 226 -13.60 -14.45 -4.00
N ALA A 227 -14.15 -14.95 -2.90
CA ALA A 227 -15.31 -14.35 -2.25
C ALA A 227 -14.92 -13.09 -1.46
N THR A 228 -13.67 -13.00 -1.00
CA THR A 228 -13.15 -11.92 -0.16
C THR A 228 -11.70 -11.58 -0.54
N PRO A 229 -11.45 -10.98 -1.72
CA PRO A 229 -10.09 -10.71 -2.20
C PRO A 229 -9.41 -9.60 -1.38
N PHE A 230 -8.86 -9.99 -0.22
CA PHE A 230 -8.27 -9.10 0.78
C PHE A 230 -6.78 -8.83 0.56
N LEU A 231 -6.15 -9.54 -0.38
CA LEU A 231 -4.73 -9.45 -0.71
C LEU A 231 -4.54 -8.85 -2.11
N LYS A 232 -3.89 -7.70 -2.18
CA LYS A 232 -3.54 -7.01 -3.44
C LYS A 232 -2.06 -7.21 -3.78
N ALA A 233 -1.75 -7.41 -5.05
CA ALA A 233 -0.37 -7.47 -5.53
C ALA A 233 0.16 -6.08 -5.92
N HIS A 234 1.33 -5.71 -5.41
CA HIS A 234 2.11 -4.55 -5.86
C HIS A 234 3.14 -5.01 -6.89
N ILE A 235 3.04 -4.51 -8.12
CA ILE A 235 3.86 -4.98 -9.24
C ILE A 235 4.33 -3.78 -10.07
N SER A 236 5.63 -3.68 -10.33
CA SER A 236 6.19 -2.70 -11.25
C SER A 236 6.27 -3.30 -12.66
N LEU A 237 5.15 -3.28 -13.37
CA LEU A 237 5.04 -3.81 -14.74
C LEU A 237 5.94 -3.09 -15.74
N MET A 238 6.07 -1.78 -15.56
CA MET A 238 6.83 -0.91 -16.45
C MET A 238 8.22 -0.67 -15.89
N ILE A 239 9.22 -0.93 -16.72
CA ILE A 239 10.60 -0.49 -16.50
C ILE A 239 10.81 0.79 -17.31
N SER A 240 10.86 1.93 -16.62
CA SER A 240 11.10 3.21 -17.27
C SER A 240 12.51 3.26 -17.89
N PRO A 241 12.68 3.85 -19.09
CA PRO A 241 11.64 4.43 -19.94
C PRO A 241 10.93 3.40 -20.83
N LYS A 242 9.60 3.28 -20.69
CA LYS A 242 8.66 2.64 -21.63
C LYS A 242 9.03 1.21 -22.08
N ARG A 243 9.36 0.32 -21.15
CA ARG A 243 9.61 -1.11 -21.40
C ARG A 243 8.78 -1.98 -20.46
N TYR A 244 8.37 -3.16 -20.90
CA TYR A 244 7.77 -4.15 -20.01
C TYR A 244 8.86 -4.96 -19.31
N GLY A 245 8.71 -5.23 -18.02
CA GLY A 245 9.51 -6.24 -17.33
C GLY A 245 8.85 -7.62 -17.50
N GLU A 246 9.52 -8.55 -18.16
CA GLU A 246 8.96 -9.88 -18.43
C GLU A 246 8.52 -10.62 -17.17
N ASP A 247 9.37 -10.67 -16.14
CA ASP A 247 9.04 -11.29 -14.84
C ASP A 247 7.81 -10.64 -14.19
N ALA A 248 7.71 -9.30 -14.25
CA ALA A 248 6.59 -8.55 -13.70
C ALA A 248 5.29 -8.80 -14.48
N VAL A 249 5.39 -8.98 -15.81
CA VAL A 249 4.27 -9.35 -16.69
C VAL A 249 3.79 -10.74 -16.31
N MET A 250 4.68 -11.73 -16.22
CA MET A 250 4.32 -13.10 -15.84
C MET A 250 3.69 -13.15 -14.44
N LEU A 251 4.24 -12.39 -13.49
CA LEU A 251 3.66 -12.27 -12.16
C LEU A 251 2.25 -11.67 -12.19
N THR A 252 2.04 -10.63 -12.99
CA THR A 252 0.73 -10.01 -13.15
C THR A 252 -0.29 -10.99 -13.71
N LEU A 253 0.08 -11.78 -14.72
CA LEU A 253 -0.79 -12.82 -15.28
C LEU A 253 -1.16 -13.87 -14.22
N ALA A 254 -0.20 -14.33 -13.42
CA ALA A 254 -0.45 -15.26 -12.31
C ALA A 254 -1.39 -14.65 -11.26
N CYS A 255 -1.19 -13.39 -10.87
CA CYS A 255 -2.09 -12.70 -9.93
C CYS A 255 -3.52 -12.54 -10.48
N ILE A 256 -3.67 -12.24 -11.77
CA ILE A 256 -4.99 -12.14 -12.43
C ILE A 256 -5.74 -13.47 -12.39
N GLN A 257 -5.03 -14.57 -12.64
CA GLN A 257 -5.60 -15.92 -12.60
C GLN A 257 -6.19 -16.25 -11.23
N HIS A 258 -5.53 -15.86 -10.15
CA HIS A 258 -6.01 -16.07 -8.78
C HIS A 258 -6.97 -14.98 -8.26
N GLY A 259 -7.27 -13.96 -9.06
CA GLY A 259 -8.24 -12.92 -8.70
C GLY A 259 -7.71 -11.85 -7.75
N LEU A 260 -6.38 -11.71 -7.62
CA LEU A 260 -5.81 -10.64 -6.79
C LEU A 260 -6.06 -9.28 -7.45
N PRO A 261 -6.58 -8.29 -6.71
CA PRO A 261 -6.52 -6.90 -7.13
C PRO A 261 -5.06 -6.50 -7.38
N LEU A 262 -4.86 -5.57 -8.29
CA LEU A 262 -3.52 -5.13 -8.69
C LEU A 262 -3.27 -3.67 -8.30
N SER A 263 -2.03 -3.36 -7.97
CA SER A 263 -1.48 -2.02 -8.00
C SER A 263 -0.27 -2.04 -8.92
N CYS A 264 -0.48 -1.62 -10.16
CA CYS A 264 0.59 -1.60 -11.16
C CYS A 264 1.35 -0.28 -11.03
N ILE A 265 2.51 -0.34 -10.38
CA ILE A 265 3.30 0.82 -10.00
C ILE A 265 4.15 1.26 -11.18
N THR A 266 4.06 2.54 -11.52
CA THR A 266 5.00 3.21 -12.43
C THR A 266 5.81 4.19 -11.61
N ALA A 267 7.10 3.90 -11.42
CA ALA A 267 8.01 4.69 -10.58
C ALA A 267 9.09 5.38 -11.43
N ALA A 268 8.65 6.13 -12.45
CA ALA A 268 9.56 6.91 -13.28
C ALA A 268 10.29 7.97 -12.45
N GLN A 269 11.56 8.20 -12.74
CA GLN A 269 12.42 9.12 -12.01
C GLN A 269 12.71 10.34 -12.86
N PHE A 270 12.25 11.50 -12.38
CA PHE A 270 12.49 12.80 -12.99
C PHE A 270 13.99 13.06 -13.18
N GLY A 271 14.40 13.34 -14.42
CA GLY A 271 15.79 13.62 -14.77
C GLY A 271 16.72 12.41 -14.85
N ALA A 272 16.20 11.19 -14.62
CA ALA A 272 16.96 9.95 -14.76
C ALA A 272 16.29 9.00 -15.77
N THR A 273 15.21 8.32 -15.38
CA THR A 273 14.47 7.39 -16.26
C THR A 273 13.30 8.05 -16.99
N ALA A 274 13.09 9.35 -16.75
CA ALA A 274 12.14 10.20 -17.45
C ALA A 274 12.70 11.63 -17.62
N PRO A 275 12.14 12.46 -18.53
CA PRO A 275 12.65 13.81 -18.79
C PRO A 275 12.78 14.67 -17.53
N ALA A 276 13.78 15.56 -17.52
CA ALA A 276 13.99 16.55 -16.47
C ALA A 276 13.00 17.74 -16.53
N THR A 277 12.01 17.72 -17.44
CA THR A 277 10.93 18.71 -17.48
C THR A 277 9.68 18.12 -16.85
N LEU A 278 8.99 18.87 -15.99
CA LEU A 278 7.83 18.34 -15.24
C LEU A 278 6.72 17.87 -16.18
N ALA A 279 6.44 18.63 -17.24
CA ALA A 279 5.43 18.25 -18.24
C ALA A 279 5.83 16.99 -19.02
N GLY A 280 7.10 16.86 -19.43
CA GLY A 280 7.60 15.68 -20.16
C GLY A 280 7.59 14.42 -19.29
N PHE A 281 7.98 14.58 -18.02
CA PHE A 281 7.88 13.54 -17.01
C PHE A 281 6.45 13.06 -16.78
N LEU A 282 5.51 13.99 -16.54
CA LEU A 282 4.10 13.64 -16.34
C LEU A 282 3.51 12.94 -17.56
N ALA A 283 3.86 13.38 -18.77
CA ALA A 283 3.41 12.74 -20.00
C ALA A 283 3.97 11.31 -20.15
N GLN A 284 5.26 11.09 -19.92
CA GLN A 284 5.87 9.76 -20.01
C GLN A 284 5.33 8.82 -18.92
N SER A 285 5.33 9.26 -17.66
CA SER A 285 4.87 8.43 -16.54
C SER A 285 3.40 8.03 -16.73
N ARG A 286 2.56 8.96 -17.18
CA ARG A 286 1.16 8.67 -17.53
C ARG A 286 1.04 7.67 -18.69
N ALA A 287 1.87 7.80 -19.73
CA ALA A 287 1.88 6.84 -20.83
C ALA A 287 2.24 5.42 -20.36
N GLU A 288 3.24 5.29 -19.49
CA GLU A 288 3.65 4.01 -18.91
C GLU A 288 2.54 3.40 -18.02
N THR A 289 1.91 4.19 -17.16
CA THR A 289 0.79 3.69 -16.34
C THR A 289 -0.43 3.32 -17.19
N LEU A 290 -0.70 4.05 -18.29
CA LEU A 290 -1.71 3.67 -19.28
C LEU A 290 -1.35 2.36 -19.99
N ALA A 291 -0.09 2.12 -20.33
CA ALA A 291 0.35 0.84 -20.90
C ALA A 291 0.07 -0.34 -19.95
N SER A 292 0.32 -0.17 -18.65
CA SER A 292 -0.07 -1.16 -17.63
C SER A 292 -1.59 -1.40 -17.60
N LEU A 293 -2.39 -0.32 -17.66
CA LEU A 293 -3.85 -0.43 -17.70
C LEU A 293 -4.34 -1.17 -18.95
N ILE A 294 -3.73 -0.91 -20.11
CA ILE A 294 -4.01 -1.61 -21.37
C ILE A 294 -3.70 -3.08 -21.22
N MET A 295 -2.52 -3.46 -20.68
CA MET A 295 -2.19 -4.86 -20.42
C MET A 295 -3.27 -5.54 -19.58
N VAL A 296 -3.57 -5.03 -18.39
CA VAL A 296 -4.53 -5.66 -17.48
C VAL A 296 -5.92 -5.76 -18.12
N THR A 297 -6.39 -4.69 -18.78
CA THR A 297 -7.72 -4.64 -19.37
C THR A 297 -7.84 -5.53 -20.61
N VAL A 298 -6.79 -5.65 -21.44
CA VAL A 298 -6.77 -6.56 -22.60
C VAL A 298 -6.77 -8.02 -22.16
N ILE A 299 -6.04 -8.35 -21.10
CA ILE A 299 -6.01 -9.72 -20.56
C ILE A 299 -7.33 -10.06 -19.87
N LYS A 300 -7.88 -9.13 -19.08
CA LYS A 300 -9.13 -9.34 -18.35
C LYS A 300 -9.86 -8.00 -18.13
N PRO A 301 -10.82 -7.66 -19.00
CA PRO A 301 -11.61 -6.45 -18.86
C PRO A 301 -12.28 -6.36 -17.47
N GLY A 302 -12.28 -5.16 -16.88
CA GLY A 302 -12.86 -4.94 -15.56
C GLY A 302 -12.08 -5.54 -14.37
N HIS A 303 -10.90 -6.15 -14.58
CA HIS A 303 -10.10 -6.66 -13.45
C HIS A 303 -9.68 -5.51 -12.52
N PRO A 304 -9.85 -5.62 -11.18
CA PRO A 304 -9.51 -4.55 -10.25
C PRO A 304 -8.02 -4.17 -10.31
N MET A 305 -7.75 -2.94 -10.75
CA MET A 305 -6.40 -2.38 -10.82
C MET A 305 -6.42 -0.93 -10.33
N VAL A 306 -5.54 -0.62 -9.38
CA VAL A 306 -5.23 0.74 -8.97
C VAL A 306 -4.25 1.34 -9.99
N PHE A 307 -4.60 2.51 -10.53
CA PHE A 307 -3.75 3.29 -11.44
C PHE A 307 -2.62 3.97 -10.64
N SER A 308 -1.53 3.25 -10.40
CA SER A 308 -0.49 3.63 -9.43
C SER A 308 0.70 4.35 -10.08
N ASN A 309 0.46 5.57 -10.56
CA ASN A 309 1.54 6.46 -11.01
C ASN A 309 2.25 7.07 -9.79
N TRP A 310 3.51 6.70 -9.55
CA TRP A 310 4.32 7.16 -8.41
C TRP A 310 5.41 8.09 -8.93
N PRO A 311 5.10 9.40 -9.09
CA PRO A 311 6.08 10.33 -9.61
C PRO A 311 7.20 10.58 -8.58
N LEU A 312 8.42 10.20 -8.91
CA LEU A 312 9.59 10.36 -8.04
C LEU A 312 10.56 11.42 -8.58
N VAL A 313 11.15 12.20 -7.66
CA VAL A 313 12.21 13.17 -7.95
C VAL A 313 13.52 12.66 -7.36
N VAL A 314 14.58 12.71 -8.16
CA VAL A 314 15.94 12.36 -7.74
C VAL A 314 16.73 13.65 -7.49
N ASP A 315 17.39 13.74 -6.33
CA ASP A 315 18.44 14.74 -6.13
C ASP A 315 19.66 14.35 -6.95
N LEU A 316 19.95 15.07 -8.02
CA LEU A 316 21.08 14.79 -8.92
C LEU A 316 22.45 14.88 -8.23
N ARG A 317 22.55 15.52 -7.06
CA ARG A 317 23.80 15.61 -6.28
C ARG A 317 24.09 14.36 -5.46
N THR A 318 23.04 13.68 -5.01
CA THR A 318 23.17 12.56 -4.04
C THR A 318 22.59 11.24 -4.55
N GLY A 319 21.85 11.26 -5.66
CA GLY A 319 21.04 10.13 -6.13
C GLY A 319 19.90 9.77 -5.17
N SER A 320 19.70 10.54 -4.09
CA SER A 320 18.76 10.23 -3.01
C SER A 320 17.37 10.76 -3.34
N PHE A 321 16.36 10.07 -2.81
CA PHE A 321 14.96 10.43 -2.93
C PHE A 321 14.65 11.68 -2.12
N VAL A 322 13.92 12.63 -2.70
CA VAL A 322 13.42 13.80 -1.98
C VAL A 322 11.92 13.95 -2.21
N GLY A 323 11.14 14.01 -1.13
CA GLY A 323 9.73 14.40 -1.17
C GLY A 323 9.59 15.88 -1.52
N GLY A 324 8.67 16.22 -2.44
CA GLY A 324 8.57 17.57 -3.01
C GLY A 324 8.29 18.68 -1.97
N ALA A 325 8.77 19.89 -2.25
CA ALA A 325 8.65 21.07 -1.39
C ALA A 325 7.21 21.43 -0.99
N HIS A 326 6.23 21.04 -1.81
CA HIS A 326 4.80 21.26 -1.53
C HIS A 326 4.29 20.51 -0.29
N THR A 327 4.78 19.30 -0.03
CA THR A 327 4.37 18.48 1.13
C THR A 327 4.74 19.15 2.46
N ILE A 328 5.84 19.90 2.47
CA ILE A 328 6.31 20.66 3.64
C ILE A 328 5.39 21.88 3.90
N ALA A 329 4.89 22.53 2.85
CA ALA A 329 4.05 23.72 2.98
C ALA A 329 2.64 23.41 3.52
N ALA A 330 2.05 22.28 3.11
CA ALA A 330 0.69 21.90 3.51
C ALA A 330 0.56 21.55 5.01
N MET A 331 1.65 21.11 5.67
CA MET A 331 1.64 20.78 7.11
C MET A 331 1.34 21.97 8.03
N GLN A 332 1.32 23.20 7.52
CA GLN A 332 1.21 24.42 8.32
C GLN A 332 -0.21 24.99 8.45
N HIS A 333 -1.17 24.50 7.65
CA HIS A 333 -2.52 25.09 7.56
C HIS A 333 -3.61 24.25 8.25
N ASP A 334 -3.51 22.91 8.20
CA ASP A 334 -4.60 22.03 8.63
C ASP A 334 -4.33 21.47 10.04
N TYR A 335 -5.13 21.89 11.02
CA TYR A 335 -4.96 21.49 12.41
C TYR A 335 -5.84 20.28 12.77
N PHE A 336 -5.21 19.11 12.89
CA PHE A 336 -5.72 17.99 13.66
C PHE A 336 -4.99 17.93 15.01
N TYR A 337 -5.68 17.45 16.07
CA TYR A 337 -5.07 17.27 17.39
C TYR A 337 -4.65 15.79 17.56
N PRO A 338 -3.35 15.45 17.40
CA PRO A 338 -2.91 14.06 17.45
C PRO A 338 -2.95 13.52 18.88
N THR A 339 -3.33 12.27 19.03
CA THR A 339 -3.38 11.57 20.34
C THR A 339 -2.01 11.46 21.01
N ILE A 340 -0.93 11.49 20.24
CA ILE A 340 0.45 11.39 20.72
C ILE A 340 1.12 12.73 21.03
N ALA A 341 0.53 13.87 20.62
CA ALA A 341 1.16 15.18 20.79
C ALA A 341 1.15 15.63 22.26
N ASP A 342 2.23 16.27 22.72
CA ASP A 342 2.29 16.89 24.05
C ASP A 342 1.82 18.34 23.97
N ARG A 343 0.93 18.69 24.88
CA ARG A 343 0.32 20.02 24.97
C ARG A 343 0.29 20.52 26.41
N ASP A 344 1.00 19.84 27.31
CA ASP A 344 1.17 20.35 28.65
C ASP A 344 1.87 21.71 28.62
N ALA A 345 1.54 22.55 29.59
CA ALA A 345 2.27 23.79 29.76
C ALA A 345 3.77 23.46 29.92
N PRO A 346 4.68 24.31 29.41
CA PRO A 346 6.12 24.00 29.41
C PRO A 346 6.66 23.53 30.76
N VAL A 347 6.16 24.08 31.88
CA VAL A 347 6.53 23.65 33.24
C VAL A 347 6.11 22.21 33.53
N THR A 348 4.86 21.83 33.21
CA THR A 348 4.37 20.46 33.42
C THR A 348 5.02 19.47 32.46
N TRP A 349 5.34 19.88 31.24
CA TRP A 349 6.14 19.07 30.31
C TRP A 349 7.56 18.84 30.84
N ASP A 350 8.17 19.88 31.43
CA ASP A 350 9.49 19.81 32.05
C ASP A 350 9.50 18.88 33.28
N GLU A 351 8.50 19.02 34.16
CA GLU A 351 8.27 18.13 35.32
C GLU A 351 8.08 16.65 34.91
N LYS A 352 7.55 16.41 33.70
CA LYS A 352 7.38 15.07 33.12
C LYS A 352 8.63 14.51 32.43
N GLY A 353 9.76 15.21 32.55
CA GLY A 353 11.04 14.77 31.99
C GLY A 353 11.22 15.10 30.50
N ARG A 354 10.53 16.14 30.01
CA ARG A 354 10.73 16.71 28.66
C ARG A 354 10.56 15.70 27.51
N PRO A 355 9.48 14.87 27.50
CA PRO A 355 9.31 13.86 26.47
C PRO A 355 9.14 14.50 25.08
N ASP A 356 9.93 14.04 24.11
CA ASP A 356 9.77 14.43 22.71
C ASP A 356 8.76 13.51 21.99
N ALA A 357 8.44 13.85 20.74
CA ALA A 357 7.48 13.07 19.94
C ALA A 357 7.94 11.62 19.72
N TRP A 358 9.25 11.41 19.57
CA TRP A 358 9.85 10.09 19.39
C TRP A 358 9.73 9.21 20.63
N GLY A 359 10.04 9.74 21.80
CA GLY A 359 9.90 9.05 23.08
C GLY A 359 8.45 8.63 23.34
N ARG A 360 7.49 9.49 23.04
CA ARG A 360 6.07 9.15 23.16
C ARG A 360 5.61 8.10 22.15
N ALA A 361 6.04 8.20 20.89
CA ALA A 361 5.75 7.20 19.87
C ALA A 361 6.34 5.82 20.24
N LYS A 362 7.57 5.79 20.76
CA LYS A 362 8.24 4.58 21.27
C LYS A 362 7.44 3.91 22.38
N LEU A 363 6.95 4.67 23.35
CA LEU A 363 6.12 4.13 24.44
C LEU A 363 4.77 3.57 23.92
N ALA A 364 4.14 4.26 22.96
CA ALA A 364 2.90 3.80 22.35
C ALA A 364 3.12 2.49 21.56
N ALA A 365 4.17 2.43 20.74
CA ALA A 365 4.52 1.25 19.98
C ALA A 365 4.81 0.05 20.91
N ARG A 366 5.66 0.22 21.94
CA ARG A 366 5.95 -0.83 22.92
C ARG A 366 4.70 -1.38 23.57
N ARG A 367 3.79 -0.50 24.02
CA ARG A 367 2.52 -0.93 24.61
C ARG A 367 1.75 -1.84 23.67
N VAL A 368 1.63 -1.48 22.39
CA VAL A 368 0.92 -2.30 21.40
C VAL A 368 1.62 -3.65 21.20
N LEU A 369 2.95 -3.66 21.08
CA LEU A 369 3.72 -4.89 20.91
C LEU A 369 3.68 -5.81 22.14
N GLU A 370 3.54 -5.24 23.34
CA GLU A 370 3.38 -6.00 24.58
C GLU A 370 1.97 -6.57 24.75
N THR A 371 0.91 -5.82 24.36
CA THR A 371 -0.47 -6.20 24.71
C THR A 371 -1.32 -6.73 23.55
N HIS A 372 -1.01 -6.40 22.30
CA HIS A 372 -1.87 -6.72 21.14
C HIS A 372 -1.36 -7.94 20.37
N HIS A 373 -1.77 -9.15 20.77
CA HIS A 373 -1.41 -10.41 20.12
C HIS A 373 -2.65 -11.06 19.48
N PRO A 374 -3.03 -10.65 18.25
CA PRO A 374 -4.27 -11.11 17.64
C PRO A 374 -4.20 -12.59 17.25
N THR A 375 -5.35 -13.27 17.33
CA THR A 375 -5.55 -14.67 16.95
C THR A 375 -6.56 -14.78 15.80
N TYR A 376 -6.14 -14.35 14.60
CA TYR A 376 -7.00 -14.32 13.42
C TYR A 376 -6.92 -15.55 12.52
N LEU A 377 -6.03 -16.49 12.81
CA LEU A 377 -5.97 -17.80 12.16
C LEU A 377 -6.51 -18.84 13.14
N SER A 378 -7.30 -19.80 12.65
CA SER A 378 -7.70 -20.93 13.50
C SER A 378 -6.47 -21.79 13.82
N PRO A 379 -6.40 -22.41 15.01
CA PRO A 379 -5.27 -23.28 15.36
C PRO A 379 -5.04 -24.42 14.35
N GLU A 380 -6.13 -24.96 13.79
CA GLU A 380 -6.07 -26.00 12.77
C GLU A 380 -5.49 -25.50 11.44
N ALA A 381 -5.94 -24.33 10.96
CA ALA A 381 -5.40 -23.73 9.75
C ALA A 381 -3.92 -23.36 9.92
N GLU A 382 -3.53 -22.74 11.04
CA GLU A 382 -2.13 -22.40 11.30
C GLU A 382 -1.25 -23.65 11.40
N ALA A 383 -1.69 -24.70 12.10
CA ALA A 383 -0.97 -25.95 12.20
C ALA A 383 -0.75 -26.59 10.83
N ARG A 384 -1.78 -26.58 9.98
CA ARG A 384 -1.70 -27.10 8.61
C ARG A 384 -0.77 -26.26 7.72
N MET A 385 -0.86 -24.94 7.78
CA MET A 385 0.05 -24.05 7.05
C MET A 385 1.51 -24.31 7.46
N ARG A 386 1.80 -24.47 8.76
CA ARG A 386 3.14 -24.78 9.27
C ARG A 386 3.64 -26.18 8.86
N ALA A 387 2.74 -27.14 8.69
CA ALA A 387 3.10 -28.49 8.27
C ALA A 387 3.43 -28.57 6.77
N GLU A 388 2.78 -27.74 5.94
CA GLU A 388 2.86 -27.84 4.48
C GLU A 388 3.74 -26.76 3.82
N PHE A 389 4.03 -25.67 4.52
CA PHE A 389 4.79 -24.53 4.01
C PHE A 389 5.96 -24.21 4.93
N PRO A 390 7.05 -23.61 4.40
CA PRO A 390 8.24 -23.27 5.18
C PRO A 390 8.01 -22.03 6.07
N ILE A 391 7.11 -22.14 7.05
CA ILE A 391 6.81 -21.06 8.00
C ILE A 391 7.96 -20.94 9.01
N ARG A 392 8.64 -19.78 8.99
CA ARG A 392 9.78 -19.44 9.82
C ARG A 392 9.43 -18.52 10.99
N LEU A 393 8.24 -17.91 10.99
CA LEU A 393 7.79 -17.12 12.14
C LEU A 393 7.57 -18.04 13.35
N GLU A 394 8.25 -17.77 14.45
CA GLU A 394 8.05 -18.50 15.71
C GLU A 394 6.58 -18.38 16.19
N PRO A 395 6.07 -19.38 16.94
CA PRO A 395 4.68 -19.43 17.41
C PRO A 395 4.16 -18.18 18.10
#